data_AF-D7GAV8-F1
#
_entry.id   AF-D7GAV8-F1
#
_cell.length_a   1.000
_cell.length_b   1.000
_cell.length_c   1.000
_cell.angle_alpha   90.00
_cell.angle_beta   90.00
_cell.angle_gamma   90.00
#
_symmetry.space_group_name_H-M   'P 1'
#
loop_
_entity.id
_entity.type
_entity.pdbx_description
1 polymer ?
#
loop_
_entity_poly.entity_id
_entity_poly.type
_entity_poly.pdbx_seq_one_letter_code
_entity_poly.pdbx_strand_id
1 'polypeptide(L)'
;ALWKFQTGKYEVTVIGTYGHRDFIKNMITGTSQADCAILIIASGTGEFEAGISKDGQTREHALLAFTLGVRQLIVALNKMDTCKWSEDRYNEIVKETSNFIKKVGYNPKGVPFVPISGFNGDNMLEPSPNCPWYKGWEKETKAGKVTGKTLLEAIDAIEPPVRPSNKPLRLPLQDVYKISGIGTVPVGRVETGIIAPGMVVTFAPANVTTEVKSVEMHHQQLKEGVPGDNVG
;
A
#
# COMPACT_ATOMS: atom_id res chain seq x y z
N ALA A 1 9.36 5.38 -10.60
CA ALA A 1 8.58 6.64 -10.60
C ALA A 1 7.43 6.48 -9.62
N LEU A 2 7.22 7.47 -8.76
CA LEU A 2 6.05 7.53 -7.88
C LEU A 2 4.90 8.14 -8.69
N TRP A 3 3.82 7.40 -8.86
CA TRP A 3 2.65 7.84 -9.61
C TRP A 3 1.58 8.30 -8.65
N LYS A 4 0.83 9.35 -9.00
CA LYS A 4 -0.24 9.89 -8.16
C LYS A 4 -1.57 9.86 -8.90
N PHE A 5 -2.66 9.62 -8.17
CA PHE A 5 -4.02 9.82 -8.64
C PHE A 5 -4.92 10.22 -7.47
N GLN A 6 -6.13 10.69 -7.77
CA GLN A 6 -7.10 11.11 -6.75
C GLN A 6 -8.30 10.18 -6.72
N THR A 7 -8.79 9.90 -5.52
CA THR A 7 -10.11 9.31 -5.27
C THR A 7 -11.07 10.40 -4.79
N GLY A 8 -12.29 10.03 -4.41
CA GLY A 8 -13.23 10.97 -3.79
C GLY A 8 -12.72 11.53 -2.45
N LYS A 9 -11.86 10.78 -1.74
CA LYS A 9 -11.36 11.15 -0.40
C LYS A 9 -9.85 11.39 -0.31
N TYR A 10 -9.04 10.80 -1.20
CA TYR A 10 -7.60 10.72 -1.00
C TYR A 10 -6.80 11.16 -2.24
N GLU A 11 -5.67 11.81 -2.01
CA GLU A 11 -4.55 11.82 -2.97
C GLU A 11 -3.72 10.56 -2.72
N VAL A 12 -3.71 9.64 -3.68
CA VAL A 12 -3.05 8.34 -3.55
C VAL A 12 -1.74 8.37 -4.31
N THR A 13 -0.65 8.04 -3.62
CA THR A 13 0.64 7.76 -4.23
C THR A 13 0.81 6.25 -4.41
N VAL A 14 1.04 5.80 -5.64
CA VAL A 14 1.26 4.40 -5.99
C VAL A 14 2.75 4.10 -5.98
N ILE A 15 3.09 3.06 -5.21
CA ILE A 15 4.42 2.48 -5.20
C ILE A 15 4.34 1.12 -5.93
N GLY A 16 4.76 1.10 -7.18
CA GLY A 16 4.84 -0.14 -7.95
C GLY A 16 5.98 -1.02 -7.48
N THR A 17 5.68 -2.26 -7.09
CA THR A 17 6.70 -3.25 -6.73
C THR A 17 6.89 -4.23 -7.89
N TYR A 18 8.14 -4.49 -8.27
CA TYR A 18 8.46 -5.43 -9.34
C TYR A 18 8.22 -6.87 -8.89
N GLY A 19 7.45 -7.63 -9.67
CA GLY A 19 7.18 -9.06 -9.46
C GLY A 19 8.30 -9.97 -9.95
N HIS A 20 9.55 -9.62 -9.68
CA HIS A 20 10.70 -10.47 -9.97
C HIS A 20 11.55 -10.62 -8.72
N ARG A 21 12.03 -11.83 -8.46
CA ARG A 21 12.64 -12.24 -7.19
C ARG A 21 13.81 -11.36 -6.77
N ASP A 22 14.56 -10.85 -7.75
CA ASP A 22 15.71 -9.98 -7.53
C ASP A 22 15.35 -8.57 -7.01
N PHE A 23 14.07 -8.20 -7.02
CA PHE A 23 13.61 -6.86 -6.61
C PHE A 23 12.91 -6.83 -5.25
N ILE A 24 13.09 -7.87 -4.41
CA ILE A 24 12.58 -7.89 -3.03
C ILE A 24 13.06 -6.65 -2.25
N LYS A 25 14.28 -6.17 -2.48
CA LYS A 25 14.78 -4.94 -1.86
C LYS A 25 13.87 -3.73 -2.14
N ASN A 26 13.46 -3.56 -3.40
CA ASN A 26 12.58 -2.46 -3.81
C ASN A 26 11.17 -2.64 -3.24
N MET A 27 10.73 -3.90 -3.12
CA MET A 27 9.48 -4.21 -2.43
C MET A 27 9.53 -3.80 -0.96
N ILE A 28 10.62 -4.10 -0.25
CA ILE A 28 10.78 -3.76 1.17
C ILE A 28 10.75 -2.24 1.37
N THR A 29 11.53 -1.48 0.60
CA THR A 29 11.59 -0.02 0.73
C THR A 29 10.27 0.66 0.35
N GLY A 30 9.55 0.11 -0.63
CA GLY A 30 8.24 0.64 -1.01
C GLY A 30 7.15 0.31 0.00
N THR A 31 7.11 -0.95 0.44
CA THR A 31 6.05 -1.47 1.32
C THR A 31 6.16 -0.91 2.74
N SER A 32 7.37 -0.57 3.21
CA SER A 32 7.57 0.08 4.51
C SER A 32 6.87 1.44 4.63
N GLN A 33 6.52 2.06 3.50
CA GLN A 33 5.85 3.37 3.48
C GLN A 33 4.35 3.26 3.19
N ALA A 34 3.84 2.05 2.89
CA ALA A 34 2.49 1.85 2.42
C ALA A 34 1.47 1.77 3.56
N ASP A 35 0.35 2.47 3.40
CA ASP A 35 -0.77 2.41 4.35
C ASP A 35 -1.72 1.23 4.05
N CYS A 36 -1.72 0.77 2.80
CA CYS A 36 -2.48 -0.37 2.30
C CYS A 36 -1.69 -1.08 1.19
N ALA A 37 -1.86 -2.40 1.06
CA ALA A 37 -1.34 -3.18 -0.05
C ALA A 37 -2.49 -3.58 -1.00
N ILE A 38 -2.24 -3.58 -2.30
CA ILE A 38 -3.14 -4.16 -3.30
C ILE A 38 -2.47 -5.40 -3.87
N LEU A 39 -3.02 -6.58 -3.56
CA LEU A 39 -2.52 -7.86 -4.04
C LEU A 39 -3.24 -8.22 -5.34
N ILE A 40 -2.52 -8.12 -6.46
CA ILE A 40 -3.03 -8.51 -7.77
C ILE A 40 -2.82 -10.01 -7.97
N ILE A 41 -3.89 -10.74 -8.24
CA ILE A 41 -3.87 -12.19 -8.48
C ILE A 41 -4.40 -12.45 -9.89
N ALA A 42 -3.65 -13.20 -10.70
CA ALA A 42 -4.14 -13.63 -12.01
C ALA A 42 -5.19 -14.73 -11.86
N SER A 43 -6.29 -14.61 -12.60
CA SER A 43 -7.44 -15.53 -12.49
C SER A 43 -7.44 -16.67 -13.50
N GLY A 44 -6.54 -16.60 -14.49
CA GLY A 44 -6.35 -17.65 -15.49
C GLY A 44 -5.96 -18.98 -14.86
N THR A 45 -6.40 -20.08 -15.48
CA THR A 45 -6.00 -21.44 -15.07
C THR A 45 -4.51 -21.63 -15.31
N GLY A 46 -3.80 -22.17 -14.32
CA GLY A 46 -2.34 -22.32 -14.32
C GLY A 46 -1.62 -21.08 -13.79
N GLU A 47 -2.09 -19.87 -14.11
CA GLU A 47 -1.49 -18.62 -13.62
C GLU A 47 -1.71 -18.43 -12.12
N PHE A 48 -2.96 -18.64 -11.66
CA PHE A 48 -3.29 -18.57 -10.24
C PHE A 48 -2.46 -19.56 -9.42
N GLU A 49 -2.47 -20.83 -9.85
CA GLU A 49 -1.81 -21.93 -9.17
C GLU A 49 -0.30 -21.73 -9.10
N ALA A 50 0.32 -21.22 -10.18
CA ALA A 50 1.72 -20.83 -10.18
C ALA A 50 1.98 -19.70 -9.17
N GLY A 51 1.12 -18.67 -9.15
CA GLY A 51 1.25 -17.53 -8.26
C GLY A 51 1.15 -17.87 -6.77
N ILE A 52 0.31 -18.85 -6.40
CA ILE A 52 0.14 -19.31 -5.01
C ILE A 52 0.94 -20.57 -4.67
N SER A 53 1.77 -21.06 -5.58
CA SER A 53 2.66 -22.21 -5.34
C SER A 53 3.71 -21.90 -4.27
N LYS A 54 4.51 -22.90 -3.88
CA LYS A 54 5.60 -22.72 -2.90
C LYS A 54 6.65 -21.70 -3.37
N ASP A 55 6.92 -21.69 -4.67
CA ASP A 55 7.88 -20.78 -5.31
C ASP A 55 7.17 -19.53 -5.88
N GLY A 56 5.87 -19.41 -5.66
CA GLY A 56 5.04 -18.31 -6.13
C GLY A 56 5.17 -17.07 -5.25
N GLN A 57 5.24 -15.90 -5.89
CA GLN A 57 5.48 -14.63 -5.20
C GLN A 57 4.26 -14.06 -4.49
N THR A 58 3.04 -14.48 -4.84
CA THR A 58 1.80 -13.97 -4.21
C THR A 58 1.87 -14.16 -2.70
N ARG A 59 2.42 -15.31 -2.26
CA ARG A 59 2.52 -15.62 -0.85
C ARG A 59 3.59 -14.80 -0.13
N GLU A 60 4.75 -14.72 -0.76
CA GLU A 60 5.88 -13.94 -0.26
C GLU A 60 5.51 -12.47 -0.13
N HIS A 61 4.86 -11.89 -1.13
CA HIS A 61 4.46 -10.49 -1.13
C HIS A 61 3.45 -10.16 -0.01
N ALA A 62 2.42 -11.01 0.18
CA ALA A 62 1.49 -10.79 1.27
C ALA A 62 2.15 -10.90 2.65
N LEU A 63 3.08 -11.86 2.82
CA LEU A 63 3.86 -12.02 4.03
C LEU A 63 4.78 -10.83 4.29
N LEU A 64 5.47 -10.32 3.27
CA LEU A 64 6.34 -9.16 3.38
C LEU A 64 5.52 -7.91 3.77
N ALA A 65 4.39 -7.67 3.11
CA ALA A 65 3.50 -6.56 3.45
C ALA A 65 3.03 -6.63 4.91
N PHE A 66 2.61 -7.81 5.37
CA PHE A 66 2.19 -7.99 6.76
C PHE A 66 3.35 -7.79 7.74
N THR A 67 4.53 -8.33 7.42
CA THR A 67 5.72 -8.20 8.28
C THR A 67 6.15 -6.74 8.41
N LEU A 68 6.03 -5.95 7.35
CA LEU A 68 6.40 -4.52 7.31
C LEU A 68 5.33 -3.59 7.90
N GLY A 69 4.27 -4.11 8.50
CA GLY A 69 3.30 -3.30 9.22
C GLY A 69 2.09 -2.87 8.39
N VAL A 70 1.99 -3.28 7.11
CA VAL A 70 0.79 -3.03 6.31
C VAL A 70 -0.32 -3.94 6.82
N ARG A 71 -1.40 -3.34 7.30
CA ARG A 71 -2.53 -4.08 7.92
C ARG A 71 -3.79 -4.06 7.08
N GLN A 72 -3.87 -3.16 6.10
CA GLN A 72 -4.96 -3.08 5.15
C GLN A 72 -4.54 -3.72 3.83
N LEU A 73 -5.36 -4.63 3.33
CA LEU A 73 -5.11 -5.39 2.12
C LEU A 73 -6.36 -5.34 1.24
N ILE A 74 -6.17 -5.12 -0.06
CA ILE A 74 -7.19 -5.27 -1.10
C ILE A 74 -6.71 -6.40 -2.02
N VAL A 75 -7.58 -7.31 -2.40
CA VAL A 75 -7.25 -8.38 -3.37
C VAL A 75 -7.99 -8.09 -4.67
N ALA A 76 -7.25 -7.90 -5.75
CA ALA A 76 -7.82 -7.72 -7.08
C ALA A 76 -7.55 -8.97 -7.94
N LEU A 77 -8.60 -9.68 -8.30
CA LEU A 77 -8.56 -10.85 -9.16
C LEU A 77 -8.54 -10.37 -10.61
N ASN A 78 -7.35 -10.25 -11.17
CA ASN A 78 -7.12 -9.71 -12.51
C ASN A 78 -7.25 -10.79 -13.59
N LYS A 79 -7.36 -10.34 -14.85
CA LYS A 79 -7.54 -11.19 -16.03
C LYS A 79 -8.82 -12.04 -15.99
N MET A 80 -9.89 -11.55 -15.38
CA MET A 80 -11.17 -12.29 -15.33
C MET A 80 -11.76 -12.56 -16.72
N ASP A 81 -11.42 -11.74 -17.72
CA ASP A 81 -11.74 -11.95 -19.13
C ASP A 81 -11.19 -13.29 -19.67
N THR A 82 -10.01 -13.70 -19.21
CA THR A 82 -9.36 -14.97 -19.64
C THR A 82 -10.05 -16.22 -19.10
N CYS A 83 -10.76 -16.10 -17.97
CA CYS A 83 -11.60 -17.17 -17.41
C CYS A 83 -13.09 -16.95 -17.68
N LYS A 84 -13.42 -16.14 -18.70
CA LYS A 84 -14.79 -15.85 -19.17
C LYS A 84 -15.70 -15.35 -18.04
N TRP A 85 -15.15 -14.58 -17.10
CA TRP A 85 -15.89 -14.05 -15.95
C TRP A 85 -16.64 -15.12 -15.15
N SER A 86 -16.05 -16.31 -15.01
CA SER A 86 -16.65 -17.43 -14.26
C SER A 86 -16.78 -17.12 -12.76
N GLU A 87 -18.01 -17.20 -12.23
CA GLU A 87 -18.31 -17.05 -10.80
C GLU A 87 -17.66 -18.16 -9.96
N ASP A 88 -17.68 -19.40 -10.46
CA ASP A 88 -17.06 -20.53 -9.77
C ASP A 88 -15.55 -20.34 -9.61
N ARG A 89 -14.88 -19.86 -10.67
CA ARG A 89 -13.44 -19.57 -10.62
C ARG A 89 -13.14 -18.42 -9.67
N TYR A 90 -13.96 -17.37 -9.67
CA TYR A 90 -13.84 -16.28 -8.71
C TYR A 90 -13.95 -16.80 -7.26
N ASN A 91 -14.99 -17.60 -6.97
CA ASN A 91 -15.24 -18.14 -5.64
C ASN A 91 -14.13 -19.08 -5.17
N GLU A 92 -13.58 -19.90 -6.07
CA GLU A 92 -12.41 -20.74 -5.81
C GLU A 92 -11.20 -19.90 -5.38
N ILE A 93 -10.84 -18.89 -6.18
CA ILE A 93 -9.69 -18.02 -5.90
C ILE A 93 -9.90 -17.25 -4.59
N VAL A 94 -11.10 -16.72 -4.34
CA VAL A 94 -11.42 -16.02 -3.08
C VAL A 94 -11.24 -16.95 -1.89
N LYS A 95 -11.73 -18.19 -1.97
CA LYS A 95 -11.61 -19.17 -0.88
C LYS A 95 -10.15 -19.50 -0.59
N GLU A 96 -9.37 -19.86 -1.61
CA GLU A 96 -7.96 -20.23 -1.46
C GLU A 96 -7.11 -19.05 -0.98
N THR A 97 -7.33 -17.86 -1.55
CA THR A 97 -6.64 -16.64 -1.14
C THR A 97 -7.00 -16.24 0.28
N SER A 98 -8.27 -16.35 0.68
CA SER A 98 -8.72 -16.09 2.06
C SER A 98 -8.05 -17.01 3.07
N ASN A 99 -7.95 -18.30 2.75
CA ASN A 99 -7.23 -19.27 3.60
C ASN A 99 -5.76 -18.92 3.73
N PHE A 100 -5.14 -18.49 2.63
CA PHE A 100 -3.74 -18.11 2.59
C PHE A 100 -3.46 -16.83 3.40
N ILE A 101 -4.16 -15.73 3.14
CA ILE A 101 -3.92 -14.46 3.84
C ILE A 101 -4.25 -14.55 5.34
N LYS A 102 -5.18 -15.44 5.71
CA LYS A 102 -5.45 -15.78 7.12
C LYS A 102 -4.23 -16.41 7.81
N LYS A 103 -3.51 -17.29 7.12
CA LYS A 103 -2.26 -17.89 7.64
C LYS A 103 -1.13 -16.86 7.76
N VAL A 104 -1.10 -15.86 6.87
CA VAL A 104 -0.17 -14.73 6.97
C VAL A 104 -0.45 -13.86 8.19
N GLY A 105 -1.74 -13.68 8.53
CA GLY A 105 -2.17 -12.92 9.70
C GLY A 105 -3.23 -11.85 9.41
N TYR A 106 -3.65 -11.67 8.15
CA TYR A 106 -4.77 -10.80 7.82
C TYR A 106 -6.10 -11.43 8.25
N ASN A 107 -7.09 -10.60 8.56
CA ASN A 107 -8.47 -11.05 8.70
C ASN A 107 -9.17 -10.98 7.34
N PRO A 108 -9.53 -12.12 6.69
CA PRO A 108 -10.14 -12.09 5.35
C PRO A 108 -11.45 -11.30 5.28
N LYS A 109 -12.19 -11.20 6.40
CA LYS A 109 -13.42 -10.41 6.47
C LYS A 109 -13.18 -8.90 6.31
N GLY A 110 -11.98 -8.42 6.61
CA GLY A 110 -11.59 -7.01 6.41
C GLY A 110 -10.98 -6.73 5.02
N VAL A 111 -10.94 -7.72 4.12
CA VAL A 111 -10.26 -7.64 2.84
C VAL A 111 -11.29 -7.68 1.71
N PRO A 112 -11.45 -6.62 0.90
CA PRO A 112 -12.29 -6.65 -0.27
C PRO A 112 -11.63 -7.48 -1.38
N PHE A 113 -12.44 -8.31 -2.03
CA PHE A 113 -12.07 -9.09 -3.21
C PHE A 113 -12.79 -8.53 -4.44
N VAL A 114 -12.02 -8.03 -5.40
CA VAL A 114 -12.55 -7.32 -6.57
C VAL A 114 -12.18 -8.08 -7.85
N PRO A 115 -13.13 -8.65 -8.62
CA PRO A 115 -12.85 -9.21 -9.93
C PRO A 115 -12.66 -8.08 -10.93
N ILE A 116 -11.50 -8.02 -11.59
CA ILE A 116 -11.15 -6.95 -12.54
C ILE A 116 -10.60 -7.51 -13.84
N SER A 117 -10.62 -6.68 -14.88
CA SER A 117 -9.72 -6.81 -16.03
C SER A 117 -8.95 -5.51 -16.19
N GLY A 118 -7.68 -5.52 -15.78
CA GLY A 118 -6.84 -4.33 -15.92
C GLY A 118 -6.61 -3.93 -17.38
N PHE A 119 -6.72 -4.88 -18.32
CA PHE A 119 -6.57 -4.62 -19.76
C PHE A 119 -7.81 -3.95 -20.36
N ASN A 120 -9.01 -4.43 -20.00
CA ASN A 120 -10.27 -3.93 -20.54
C ASN A 120 -10.91 -2.81 -19.69
N GLY A 121 -10.42 -2.58 -18.46
CA GLY A 121 -10.92 -1.56 -17.55
C GLY A 121 -12.09 -1.99 -16.65
N ASP A 122 -12.55 -3.25 -16.77
CA ASP A 122 -13.68 -3.78 -16.01
C ASP A 122 -13.47 -3.71 -14.49
N ASN A 123 -14.45 -3.17 -13.77
CA ASN A 123 -14.45 -2.97 -12.31
C ASN A 123 -13.24 -2.14 -11.80
N MET A 124 -12.50 -1.45 -12.65
CA MET A 124 -11.41 -0.56 -12.22
C MET A 124 -11.98 0.75 -11.65
N LEU A 125 -12.74 1.46 -12.48
CA LEU A 125 -13.40 2.73 -12.14
C LEU A 125 -14.92 2.59 -12.12
N GLU A 126 -15.47 1.81 -13.06
CA GLU A 126 -16.90 1.61 -13.24
C GLU A 126 -17.26 0.12 -13.15
N PRO A 127 -18.48 -0.23 -12.70
CA PRO A 127 -18.93 -1.62 -12.64
C PRO A 127 -18.95 -2.28 -14.03
N SER A 128 -18.47 -3.52 -14.11
CA SER A 128 -18.45 -4.30 -15.33
C SER A 128 -19.82 -4.90 -15.65
N PRO A 129 -20.29 -4.82 -16.91
CA PRO A 129 -21.45 -5.57 -17.38
C PRO A 129 -21.17 -7.07 -17.56
N ASN A 130 -19.89 -7.48 -17.59
CA ASN A 130 -19.47 -8.85 -17.92
C ASN A 130 -19.64 -9.85 -16.76
N CYS A 131 -19.88 -9.37 -15.54
CA CYS A 131 -20.09 -10.20 -14.35
C CYS A 131 -21.39 -9.84 -13.60
N PRO A 132 -22.59 -10.11 -14.16
CA PRO A 132 -23.86 -9.76 -13.53
C PRO A 132 -24.13 -10.49 -12.20
N TRP A 133 -23.43 -11.62 -11.97
CA TRP A 133 -23.44 -12.36 -10.72
C TRP A 133 -22.76 -11.58 -9.58
N TYR A 134 -21.75 -10.76 -9.89
CA TYR A 134 -20.99 -10.02 -8.88
C TYR A 134 -21.82 -8.87 -8.31
N LYS A 135 -22.17 -8.97 -7.02
CA LYS A 135 -22.98 -7.95 -6.32
C LYS A 135 -22.14 -6.84 -5.68
N GLY A 136 -20.83 -7.01 -5.67
CA GLY A 136 -19.89 -6.10 -5.03
C GLY A 136 -19.01 -6.83 -4.00
N TRP A 137 -17.94 -6.16 -3.62
CA TRP A 137 -17.09 -6.56 -2.51
C TRP A 137 -17.68 -6.04 -1.20
N GLU A 138 -17.26 -6.69 -0.13
CA GLU A 138 -17.62 -6.35 1.23
C GLU A 138 -16.38 -6.43 2.11
N LYS A 139 -16.26 -5.51 3.07
CA LYS A 139 -15.29 -5.62 4.15
C LYS A 139 -15.86 -5.17 5.48
N GLU A 140 -15.46 -5.85 6.55
CA GLU A 140 -15.72 -5.49 7.93
C GLU A 140 -14.64 -4.53 8.42
N THR A 141 -15.06 -3.37 8.94
CA THR A 141 -14.21 -2.37 9.61
C THR A 141 -14.61 -2.24 11.07
N LYS A 142 -13.86 -1.46 11.85
CA LYS A 142 -14.26 -1.15 13.24
C LYS A 142 -15.56 -0.35 13.31
N ALA A 143 -15.88 0.43 12.27
CA ALA A 143 -17.09 1.23 12.17
C ALA A 143 -18.29 0.44 11.60
N GLY A 144 -18.08 -0.81 11.16
CA GLY A 144 -19.09 -1.66 10.56
C GLY A 144 -18.74 -2.13 9.16
N LYS A 145 -19.75 -2.62 8.45
CA LYS A 145 -19.62 -3.22 7.12
C LYS A 145 -19.61 -2.15 6.04
N VAL A 146 -18.62 -2.22 5.15
CA VAL A 146 -18.47 -1.33 3.98
C VAL A 146 -18.55 -2.19 2.72
N THR A 147 -19.26 -1.70 1.71
CA THR A 147 -19.44 -2.40 0.44
C THR A 147 -19.15 -1.48 -0.73
N GLY A 148 -18.77 -2.05 -1.87
CA GLY A 148 -18.63 -1.35 -3.14
C GLY A 148 -18.52 -2.34 -4.29
N LYS A 149 -18.25 -1.88 -5.50
CA LYS A 149 -18.15 -2.71 -6.70
C LYS A 149 -16.80 -2.60 -7.38
N THR A 150 -16.17 -1.43 -7.36
CA THR A 150 -14.97 -1.18 -8.15
C THR A 150 -13.70 -1.19 -7.29
N LEU A 151 -12.55 -1.31 -7.95
CA LEU A 151 -11.25 -1.21 -7.30
C LEU A 151 -11.02 0.21 -6.77
N LEU A 152 -11.45 1.24 -7.49
CA LEU A 152 -11.38 2.62 -7.01
C LEU A 152 -12.18 2.81 -5.72
N GLU A 153 -13.40 2.27 -5.63
CA GLU A 153 -14.19 2.32 -4.40
C GLU A 153 -13.52 1.55 -3.25
N ALA A 154 -12.85 0.43 -3.54
CA ALA A 154 -12.12 -0.33 -2.53
C ALA A 154 -10.94 0.48 -1.95
N ILE A 155 -10.24 1.23 -2.81
CA ILE A 155 -9.16 2.15 -2.41
C ILE A 155 -9.73 3.32 -1.62
N ASP A 156 -10.83 3.93 -2.07
CA ASP A 156 -11.50 5.02 -1.36
C ASP A 156 -12.08 4.60 0.00
N ALA A 157 -12.33 3.31 0.18
CA ALA A 157 -12.78 2.74 1.44
C ALA A 157 -11.64 2.45 2.44
N ILE A 158 -10.37 2.65 2.09
CA ILE A 158 -9.23 2.49 3.02
C ILE A 158 -9.45 3.39 4.24
N GLU A 159 -9.25 2.85 5.44
CA GLU A 159 -9.30 3.63 6.67
C GLU A 159 -7.95 4.35 6.86
N PRO A 160 -7.93 5.67 7.14
CA PRO A 160 -6.68 6.35 7.41
C PRO A 160 -5.96 5.68 8.58
N PRO A 161 -4.66 5.36 8.46
CA PRO A 161 -3.91 4.76 9.55
C PRO A 161 -3.79 5.77 10.70
N VAL A 162 -3.75 5.26 11.93
CA VAL A 162 -3.44 6.10 13.09
C VAL A 162 -1.98 6.54 13.00
N ARG A 163 -1.76 7.80 12.63
CA ARG A 163 -0.41 8.41 12.58
C ARG A 163 0.10 8.59 14.01
N PRO A 164 1.25 8.00 14.39
CA PRO A 164 1.74 8.03 15.78
C PRO A 164 2.47 9.34 16.13
N SER A 165 1.77 10.47 16.05
CA SER A 165 2.32 11.80 16.33
C SER A 165 2.71 12.00 17.80
N ASN A 166 2.04 11.30 18.73
CA ASN A 166 2.31 11.37 20.16
C ASN A 166 3.52 10.52 20.62
N LYS A 167 4.20 9.82 19.71
CA LYS A 167 5.41 9.04 20.03
C LYS A 167 6.67 9.89 19.83
N PRO A 168 7.84 9.53 20.38
CA PRO A 168 9.09 10.23 20.09
C PRO A 168 9.42 10.23 18.60
N LEU A 169 10.11 11.27 18.12
CA LEU A 169 10.50 11.40 16.71
C LEU A 169 11.38 10.23 16.25
N ARG A 170 10.99 9.57 15.16
CA ARG A 170 11.84 8.64 14.40
C ARG A 170 11.69 8.94 12.92
N LEU A 171 12.80 9.28 12.28
CA LEU A 171 12.86 9.66 10.87
C LEU A 171 14.07 8.94 10.23
N PRO A 172 13.88 7.74 9.65
CA PRO A 172 14.92 7.05 8.92
C PRO A 172 15.31 7.84 7.67
N LEU A 173 16.60 8.12 7.51
CA LEU A 173 17.10 8.85 6.35
C LEU A 173 17.13 7.92 5.12
N GLN A 174 16.58 8.42 4.03
CA GLN A 174 16.64 7.78 2.71
C GLN A 174 17.88 8.24 1.96
N ASP A 175 18.10 9.56 1.91
CA ASP A 175 19.20 10.20 1.18
C ASP A 175 19.69 11.43 1.95
N VAL A 176 20.91 11.87 1.63
CA VAL A 176 21.50 13.10 2.18
C VAL A 176 22.12 13.91 1.05
N TYR A 177 21.66 15.14 0.88
CA TYR A 177 22.12 16.06 -0.15
C TYR A 177 22.93 17.20 0.44
N LYS A 178 23.82 17.78 -0.38
CA LYS A 178 24.51 19.03 -0.07
C LYS A 178 24.11 20.07 -1.10
N ILE A 179 23.31 21.05 -0.68
CA ILE A 179 22.74 22.07 -1.55
C ILE A 179 23.48 23.39 -1.31
N SER A 180 23.99 24.00 -2.39
CA SER A 180 24.69 25.28 -2.32
C SER A 180 23.77 26.37 -1.75
N GLY A 181 24.26 27.15 -0.78
CA GLY A 181 23.50 28.20 -0.12
C GLY A 181 22.55 27.73 1.01
N ILE A 182 22.21 26.44 1.08
CA ILE A 182 21.34 25.88 2.14
C ILE A 182 22.17 25.06 3.15
N GLY A 183 23.06 24.20 2.66
CA GLY A 183 23.85 23.29 3.48
C GLY A 183 23.48 21.82 3.27
N THR A 184 23.50 21.03 4.35
CA THR A 184 23.20 19.60 4.32
C THR A 184 21.71 19.37 4.53
N VAL A 185 21.07 18.63 3.61
CA VAL A 185 19.62 18.36 3.61
C VAL A 185 19.41 16.84 3.63
N PRO A 186 19.16 16.24 4.81
CA PRO A 186 18.78 14.84 4.90
C PRO A 186 17.29 14.66 4.58
N VAL A 187 16.95 13.68 3.74
CA VAL A 187 15.57 13.41 3.32
C VAL A 187 15.12 12.07 3.87
N GLY A 188 13.89 11.99 4.35
CA GLY A 188 13.31 10.73 4.83
C GLY A 188 11.84 10.83 5.16
N ARG A 189 11.27 9.71 5.63
CA ARG A 189 9.88 9.63 6.06
C ARG A 189 9.78 9.75 7.57
N VAL A 190 8.89 10.59 8.06
CA VAL A 190 8.57 10.62 9.49
C VAL A 190 7.78 9.35 9.83
N GLU A 191 8.33 8.46 10.65
CA GLU A 191 7.65 7.22 11.05
C GLU A 191 6.87 7.40 12.36
N THR A 192 7.43 8.14 13.30
CA THR A 192 6.78 8.48 14.59
C THR A 192 7.15 9.89 15.02
N GLY A 193 6.29 10.52 15.83
CA GLY A 193 6.51 11.87 16.35
C GLY A 193 6.29 12.96 15.31
N ILE A 194 6.79 14.15 15.62
CA ILE A 194 6.70 15.34 14.78
C ILE A 194 8.12 15.90 14.61
N ILE A 195 8.43 16.41 13.42
CA ILE A 195 9.63 17.21 13.17
C ILE A 195 9.22 18.64 12.84
N ALA A 196 9.81 19.63 13.50
CA ALA A 196 9.50 21.04 13.27
C ALA A 196 10.79 21.88 13.30
N PRO A 197 10.81 23.03 12.61
CA PRO A 197 11.89 24.00 12.75
C PRO A 197 12.12 24.38 14.22
N GLY A 198 13.38 24.52 14.62
CA GLY A 198 13.80 24.83 15.98
C GLY A 198 13.94 23.61 16.90
N MET A 199 13.52 22.41 16.49
CA MET A 199 13.77 21.19 17.25
C MET A 199 15.25 20.83 17.25
N VAL A 200 15.77 20.42 18.40
CA VAL A 200 17.10 19.81 18.52
C VAL A 200 16.95 18.30 18.34
N VAL A 201 17.56 17.76 17.29
CA VAL A 201 17.47 16.35 16.90
C VAL A 201 18.83 15.66 17.01
N THR A 202 18.81 14.35 17.23
CA THR A 202 20.01 13.51 17.31
C THR A 202 19.98 12.43 16.24
N PHE A 203 21.05 12.34 15.46
CA PHE A 203 21.25 11.34 14.41
C PHE A 203 21.97 10.11 14.96
N ALA A 204 21.27 8.99 15.00
CA ALA A 204 21.85 7.68 15.28
C ALA A 204 22.36 7.01 13.99
N PRO A 205 23.38 6.13 14.04
CA PRO A 205 24.16 5.75 15.23
C PRO A 205 25.33 6.70 15.55
N ALA A 206 25.55 7.75 14.76
CA ALA A 206 26.70 8.65 14.90
C ALA A 206 26.65 9.55 16.15
N ASN A 207 25.49 9.66 16.81
CA ASN A 207 25.25 10.51 17.98
C ASN A 207 25.57 11.99 17.73
N VAL A 208 25.30 12.48 16.52
CA VAL A 208 25.42 13.90 16.17
C VAL A 208 24.12 14.61 16.51
N THR A 209 24.21 15.75 17.20
CA THR A 209 23.04 16.55 17.58
C THR A 209 23.10 17.91 16.91
N THR A 210 21.97 18.36 16.36
CA THR A 210 21.85 19.67 15.69
C THR A 210 20.42 20.18 15.77
N GLU A 211 20.24 21.47 15.51
CA GLU A 211 18.93 22.12 15.38
C GLU A 211 18.40 21.99 13.94
N VAL A 212 17.12 21.70 13.78
CA VAL A 212 16.39 21.71 12.50
C VAL A 212 16.11 23.15 12.09
N LYS A 213 16.58 23.60 10.93
CA LYS A 213 16.40 24.98 10.45
C LYS A 213 15.10 25.21 9.69
N SER A 214 14.73 24.26 8.85
CA SER A 214 13.50 24.26 8.07
C SER A 214 13.08 22.81 7.82
N VAL A 215 11.82 22.63 7.44
CA VAL A 215 11.28 21.34 6.99
C VAL A 215 10.51 21.61 5.71
N GLU A 216 10.75 20.84 4.66
CA GLU A 216 10.10 20.98 3.36
C GLU A 216 9.53 19.66 2.85
N MET A 217 8.40 19.74 2.14
CA MET A 217 7.84 18.62 1.38
C MET A 217 7.39 19.14 0.01
N HIS A 218 7.80 18.46 -1.06
CA HIS A 218 7.46 18.86 -2.44
C HIS A 218 7.78 20.35 -2.76
N HIS A 219 8.93 20.85 -2.28
CA HIS A 219 9.36 22.26 -2.45
C HIS A 219 8.46 23.30 -1.78
N GLN A 220 7.65 22.89 -0.80
CA GLN A 220 6.87 23.78 0.04
C GLN A 220 7.35 23.65 1.49
N GLN A 221 7.55 24.79 2.13
CA GLN A 221 7.95 24.85 3.53
C GLN A 221 6.77 24.46 4.44
N LEU A 222 7.05 23.58 5.39
CA LEU A 222 6.10 23.11 6.38
C LEU A 222 6.35 23.77 7.74
N LYS A 223 5.26 23.96 8.50
CA LYS A 223 5.37 24.33 9.91
C LYS A 223 5.87 23.16 10.75
N GLU A 224 5.45 21.96 10.39
CA GLU A 224 5.85 20.69 10.99
C GLU A 224 5.63 19.56 9.97
N GLY A 225 6.47 18.52 10.03
CA GLY A 225 6.28 17.25 9.35
C GLY A 225 5.71 16.23 10.33
N VAL A 226 4.66 15.53 9.92
CA VAL A 226 3.94 14.55 10.75
C VAL A 226 4.16 13.13 10.21
N PRO A 227 3.82 12.07 10.97
CA PRO A 227 4.08 10.71 10.50
C PRO A 227 3.38 10.43 9.17
N GLY A 228 4.12 9.83 8.24
CA GLY A 228 3.68 9.61 6.87
C GLY A 228 4.31 10.57 5.86
N ASP A 229 4.69 11.78 6.27
CA ASP A 229 5.28 12.78 5.38
C ASP A 229 6.69 12.38 4.97
N ASN A 230 7.02 12.57 3.69
CA ASN A 230 8.38 12.51 3.18
C ASN A 230 8.94 13.94 3.13
N VAL A 231 9.87 14.24 4.03
CA VAL A 231 10.38 15.60 4.25
C VAL A 231 11.89 15.69 4.06
N GLY A 232 12.37 16.89 3.72
CA GLY A 232 13.76 17.30 3.70
C GLY A 232 14.02 18.50 4.62
#